data_AF-A0AAR5Q4R6-F1
#
_entry.id   AF-A0AAR5Q4R6-F1
#
_cell.length_a   1.000
_cell.length_b   1.000
_cell.length_c   1.000
_cell.angle_alpha   90.00
_cell.angle_beta   90.00
_cell.angle_gamma   90.00
#
_symmetry.space_group_name_H-M   'P 1'
#
loop_
_entity.id
_entity.type
_entity.pdbx_description
1 polymer ?
#
loop_
_entity_poly.entity_id
_entity_poly.type
_entity_poly.pdbx_seq_one_letter_code
_entity_poly.pdbx_strand_id
1 'polypeptide(L)'
;MTVDTFLAFASILVSYSFFGMASKGVKLNIPLFYLNRHLRLLVPLGFAVGAYITVTKHLGGGPLYRDLVHAYNMSCKTFWWSTVFYIQAFINPRLMCVVQTWFLGVDMFWYYFAPFLLLAISKNPLSGYLLLFTIYSCCTAFNFYIAWDHHFNGQMPVS
;
A
#
# COMPACT_ATOMS: atom_id res chain seq x y z
N MET A 1 -6.34 -0.95 -13.18
CA MET A 1 -5.36 -0.71 -14.28
C MET A 1 -4.34 0.36 -13.92
N THR A 2 -4.73 1.60 -13.59
CA THR A 2 -3.77 2.68 -13.26
C THR A 2 -2.97 2.44 -11.97
N VAL A 3 -3.58 1.81 -10.97
CA VAL A 3 -2.89 1.45 -9.72
C VAL A 3 -1.87 0.32 -9.93
N ASP A 4 -2.19 -0.61 -10.83
CA ASP A 4 -1.34 -1.76 -11.14
C ASP A 4 -0.05 -1.33 -11.84
N THR A 5 -0.15 -0.37 -12.77
CA THR A 5 1.04 0.18 -13.43
C THR A 5 1.93 0.94 -12.44
N PHE A 6 1.34 1.74 -11.55
CA PHE A 6 2.10 2.44 -10.50
C PHE A 6 2.88 1.46 -9.61
N LEU A 7 2.22 0.39 -9.14
CA LEU A 7 2.86 -0.63 -8.31
C LEU A 7 3.96 -1.40 -9.08
N ALA A 8 3.74 -1.66 -10.37
CA ALA A 8 4.76 -2.28 -11.23
C ALA A 8 6.00 -1.38 -11.37
N PHE A 9 5.83 -0.09 -11.66
CA PHE A 9 6.96 0.84 -11.73
C PHE A 9 7.70 0.96 -10.40
N ALA A 10 6.98 1.01 -9.28
CA ALA A 10 7.59 1.07 -7.95
C ALA A 10 8.46 -0.17 -7.66
N SER A 11 7.96 -1.37 -7.96
CA SER A 11 8.69 -2.63 -7.73
C SER A 11 9.92 -2.80 -8.63
N ILE A 12 9.83 -2.39 -9.90
CA ILE A 12 10.98 -2.37 -10.83
C ILE A 12 12.06 -1.42 -10.33
N LEU A 13 11.67 -0.21 -9.90
CA LEU A 13 12.62 0.80 -9.40
C LEU A 13 13.38 0.30 -8.16
N VAL A 14 12.67 -0.36 -7.23
CA VAL A 14 13.30 -0.95 -6.04
C VAL A 14 14.31 -2.02 -6.45
N SER A 15 13.95 -2.90 -7.38
CA SER A 15 14.84 -3.96 -7.88
C SER A 15 16.08 -3.37 -8.56
N TYR A 16 15.90 -2.38 -9.44
CA TYR A 16 16.99 -1.68 -10.11
C TYR A 16 17.94 -0.99 -9.11
N SER A 17 17.39 -0.30 -8.11
CA SER A 17 18.19 0.35 -7.07
C SER A 17 19.03 -0.65 -6.27
N PHE A 18 18.46 -1.83 -5.96
CA PHE A 18 19.16 -2.87 -5.22
C PHE A 18 20.31 -3.47 -6.01
N PHE A 19 20.09 -3.86 -7.28
CA PHE A 19 21.16 -4.37 -8.14
C PHE A 19 22.25 -3.32 -8.40
N GLY A 20 21.87 -2.05 -8.56
CA GLY A 20 22.83 -0.94 -8.67
C GLY A 20 23.69 -0.76 -7.41
N MET A 21 23.12 -0.96 -6.22
CA MET A 21 23.87 -0.93 -4.96
C MET A 21 24.73 -2.19 -4.76
N ALA A 22 24.22 -3.35 -5.13
CA ALA A 22 24.94 -4.62 -5.07
C ALA A 22 26.19 -4.63 -5.97
N SER A 23 26.07 -4.09 -7.20
CA SER A 23 27.21 -3.95 -8.12
C SER A 23 28.31 -3.03 -7.59
N LYS A 24 27.96 -2.04 -6.75
CA LYS A 24 28.92 -1.11 -6.14
C LYS A 24 29.56 -1.65 -4.86
N GLY A 25 29.19 -2.86 -4.40
CA GLY A 25 29.76 -3.47 -3.19
C GLY A 25 29.48 -2.70 -1.89
N VAL A 26 28.50 -1.78 -1.90
CA VAL A 26 28.19 -0.94 -0.74
C VAL A 26 27.43 -1.76 0.28
N LYS A 27 27.95 -1.82 1.52
CA LYS A 27 27.23 -2.41 2.66
C LYS A 27 25.99 -1.56 2.95
N LEU A 28 24.82 -2.09 2.63
CA LEU A 28 23.57 -1.39 2.88
C LEU A 28 23.23 -1.47 4.37
N ASN A 29 23.14 -0.30 5.02
CA ASN A 29 22.40 -0.16 6.26
C ASN A 29 20.91 -0.20 5.93
N ILE A 30 20.44 -1.42 5.64
CA ILE A 30 19.06 -1.79 5.31
C ILE A 30 18.05 -1.00 6.18
N PRO A 31 18.11 -1.05 7.53
CA PRO A 31 17.09 -0.38 8.36
C PRO A 31 17.11 1.15 8.26
N LEU A 32 18.28 1.78 8.12
CA LEU A 32 18.39 3.24 8.02
C LEU A 32 17.83 3.76 6.68
N PHE A 33 18.07 3.00 5.60
CA PHE A 33 17.50 3.30 4.29
C PHE A 33 15.96 3.18 4.29
N TYR A 34 15.42 2.14 4.94
CA TYR A 34 13.98 1.99 5.15
C TYR A 34 13.39 3.16 5.92
N LEU A 35 13.95 3.49 7.08
CA LEU A 35 13.44 4.56 7.94
C LEU A 35 13.39 5.91 7.23
N ASN A 36 14.46 6.26 6.49
CA ASN A 36 14.52 7.55 5.83
C ASN A 36 13.48 7.69 4.71
N ARG A 37 13.23 6.59 3.95
CA ARG A 37 12.15 6.55 2.95
C ARG A 37 10.77 6.62 3.62
N HIS A 38 10.56 5.88 4.70
CA HIS A 38 9.28 5.89 5.43
C HIS A 38 8.95 7.27 5.95
N LEU A 39 9.90 7.95 6.61
CA LEU A 39 9.69 9.31 7.11
C LEU A 39 9.43 10.31 5.99
N ARG A 40 10.14 10.19 4.86
CA ARG A 40 9.92 11.07 3.69
C ARG A 40 8.51 10.97 3.12
N LEU A 41 7.91 9.79 3.13
CA LEU A 41 6.53 9.60 2.66
C LEU A 41 5.51 9.94 3.76
N LEU A 42 5.79 9.60 5.02
CA LEU A 42 4.89 9.77 6.15
C LEU A 42 4.56 11.24 6.40
N VAL A 43 5.55 12.12 6.31
CA VAL A 43 5.37 13.58 6.54
C VAL A 43 4.33 14.20 5.58
N PRO A 44 4.46 14.09 4.24
CA PRO A 44 3.50 14.67 3.32
C PRO A 44 2.13 14.01 3.43
N LEU A 45 2.07 12.71 3.76
CA LEU A 45 0.79 12.01 3.93
C LEU A 45 0.06 12.46 5.21
N GLY A 46 0.79 12.67 6.31
CA GLY A 46 0.24 13.26 7.52
C GLY A 46 -0.31 14.66 7.28
N PHE A 47 0.42 15.49 6.53
CA PHE A 47 -0.07 16.81 6.12
C PHE A 47 -1.32 16.71 5.23
N ALA A 48 -1.31 15.79 4.26
CA ALA A 48 -2.45 15.56 3.38
C ALA A 48 -3.70 15.11 4.15
N VAL A 49 -3.56 14.22 5.14
CA VAL A 49 -4.67 13.79 6.01
C VAL A 49 -5.20 14.96 6.84
N GLY A 50 -4.31 15.74 7.46
CA GLY A 50 -4.70 16.93 8.22
C GLY A 50 -5.47 17.93 7.36
N ALA A 51 -4.91 18.27 6.20
CA ALA A 51 -5.55 19.14 5.21
C ALA A 51 -6.89 18.56 4.75
N TYR A 52 -6.97 17.25 4.50
CA TYR A 52 -8.19 16.60 4.08
C TYR A 52 -9.32 16.78 5.10
N ILE A 53 -9.05 16.59 6.40
CA ILE A 53 -10.03 16.73 7.48
C ILE A 53 -10.52 18.19 7.63
N THR A 54 -9.64 19.16 7.44
CA THR A 54 -9.98 20.59 7.59
C THR A 54 -10.69 21.13 6.35
N VAL A 55 -10.17 20.81 5.16
CA VAL A 55 -10.58 21.42 3.89
C VAL A 55 -11.91 20.84 3.40
N THR A 56 -12.18 19.56 3.63
CA THR A 56 -13.49 18.94 3.29
C THR A 56 -14.67 19.48 4.11
N LYS A 57 -14.43 20.19 5.22
CA LYS A 57 -15.53 20.85 5.96
C LYS A 57 -15.97 22.16 5.31
N HIS A 58 -15.14 22.75 4.46
CA HIS A 58 -15.34 24.08 3.89
C HIS A 58 -15.52 24.10 2.37
N LEU A 59 -15.18 23.01 1.67
CA LEU A 59 -15.15 22.97 0.21
C LEU A 59 -16.50 22.76 -0.49
N GLY A 60 -17.54 22.29 0.20
CA GLY A 60 -18.80 21.93 -0.46
C GLY A 60 -20.04 22.53 0.19
N GLY A 61 -21.02 22.83 -0.66
CA GLY A 61 -22.36 23.24 -0.28
C GLY A 61 -23.38 22.22 -0.78
N GLY A 62 -24.28 21.79 0.09
CA GLY A 62 -25.39 20.89 -0.24
C GLY A 62 -25.74 19.92 0.90
N PRO A 63 -27.00 19.45 0.99
CA PRO A 63 -27.43 18.51 2.03
C PRO A 63 -26.72 17.15 1.91
N LEU A 64 -26.61 16.59 0.70
CA LEU A 64 -25.89 15.34 0.45
C LEU A 64 -24.40 15.42 0.79
N TYR A 65 -23.78 16.58 0.54
CA TYR A 65 -22.38 16.82 0.89
C TYR A 65 -22.17 16.78 2.40
N ARG A 66 -23.10 17.36 3.18
CA ARG A 66 -23.01 17.35 4.64
C ARG A 66 -23.05 15.93 5.19
N ASP A 67 -23.95 15.09 4.69
CA ASP A 67 -24.07 13.70 5.15
C ASP A 67 -22.82 12.87 4.80
N LEU A 68 -22.32 12.98 3.57
CA LEU A 68 -21.08 12.33 3.12
C LEU A 68 -19.87 12.77 3.95
N VAL A 69 -19.69 14.08 4.13
CA VAL A 69 -18.58 14.64 4.90
C VAL A 69 -18.70 14.26 6.38
N HIS A 70 -19.91 14.11 6.91
CA HIS A 70 -20.11 13.68 8.30
C HIS A 70 -19.70 12.21 8.50
N ALA A 71 -20.16 11.32 7.62
CA ALA A 71 -19.78 9.89 7.65
C ALA A 71 -18.26 9.70 7.51
N TYR A 72 -17.64 10.47 6.60
CA TYR A 72 -16.22 10.38 6.33
C TYR A 72 -15.36 11.01 7.44
N ASN A 73 -15.78 12.14 8.01
CA ASN A 73 -15.12 12.73 9.19
C ASN A 73 -15.18 11.79 10.39
N MET A 74 -16.29 11.09 10.60
CA MET A 74 -16.42 10.16 11.73
C MET A 74 -15.44 8.99 11.59
N SER A 75 -15.34 8.41 10.40
CA SER A 75 -14.37 7.36 10.08
C SER A 75 -12.93 7.86 10.22
N CYS A 76 -12.65 9.08 9.73
CA CYS A 76 -11.32 9.64 9.80
C CYS A 76 -10.88 10.01 11.22
N LYS A 77 -11.78 10.47 12.11
CA LYS A 77 -11.45 10.71 13.53
C LYS A 77 -10.93 9.46 14.25
N THR A 78 -11.39 8.28 13.85
CA THR A 78 -10.99 7.01 14.46
C THR A 78 -9.79 6.38 13.76
N PHE A 79 -9.68 6.52 12.43
CA PHE A 79 -8.69 5.81 11.60
C PHE A 79 -7.63 6.69 10.91
N TRP A 80 -7.54 7.98 11.23
CA TRP A 80 -6.51 8.88 10.68
C TRP A 80 -5.10 8.30 10.89
N TRP A 81 -4.83 7.75 12.07
CA TRP A 81 -3.52 7.18 12.42
C TRP A 81 -3.17 5.99 11.53
N SER A 82 -4.15 5.13 11.22
CA SER A 82 -3.94 3.97 10.32
C SER A 82 -3.55 4.42 8.91
N THR A 83 -4.09 5.55 8.45
CA THR A 83 -3.71 6.17 7.18
C THR A 83 -2.31 6.77 7.23
N VAL A 84 -1.95 7.46 8.32
CA VAL A 84 -0.60 8.03 8.50
C VAL A 84 0.47 6.93 8.57
N PHE A 85 0.16 5.80 9.21
CA PHE A 85 1.07 4.65 9.34
C PHE A 85 0.98 3.65 8.18
N TYR A 86 0.26 3.94 7.10
CA TYR A 86 0.15 3.07 5.90
C TYR A 86 -0.53 1.70 6.12
N ILE A 87 -1.14 1.45 7.27
CA ILE A 87 -1.77 0.16 7.60
C ILE A 87 -3.28 0.14 7.37
N GLN A 88 -3.84 1.23 6.82
CA GLN A 88 -5.27 1.36 6.53
C GLN A 88 -5.84 0.20 5.70
N ALA A 89 -5.06 -0.35 4.77
CA ALA A 89 -5.48 -1.46 3.91
C ALA A 89 -5.68 -2.78 4.67
N PHE A 90 -4.98 -2.97 5.80
CA PHE A 90 -5.01 -4.21 6.57
C PHE A 90 -5.99 -4.17 7.74
N ILE A 91 -6.14 -3.02 8.42
CA ILE A 91 -7.04 -2.93 9.56
C ILE A 91 -8.48 -2.66 9.13
N ASN A 92 -8.70 -1.67 8.24
CA ASN A 92 -10.05 -1.25 7.86
C ASN A 92 -10.15 -0.95 6.37
N PRO A 93 -10.25 -1.98 5.52
CA PRO A 93 -10.38 -1.78 4.07
C PRO A 93 -11.66 -1.03 3.68
N ARG A 94 -12.70 -1.04 4.52
CA ARG A 94 -13.98 -0.34 4.26
C ARG A 94 -14.06 1.06 4.87
N LEU A 95 -13.31 1.35 5.94
CA LEU A 95 -13.40 2.61 6.69
C LEU A 95 -12.07 3.35 6.65
N MET A 96 -11.71 3.85 5.46
CA MET A 96 -10.47 4.60 5.25
C MET A 96 -10.68 6.10 5.39
N CYS A 97 -9.79 6.77 6.13
CA CYS A 97 -9.79 8.23 6.23
C CYS A 97 -9.43 8.91 4.90
N VAL A 98 -8.61 8.29 4.06
CA VAL A 98 -8.29 8.81 2.73
C VAL A 98 -8.28 7.62 1.78
N VAL A 99 -9.36 7.42 1.03
CA VAL A 99 -9.53 6.21 0.21
C VAL A 99 -8.43 6.15 -0.83
N GLN A 100 -8.11 7.26 -1.50
CA GLN A 100 -7.10 7.28 -2.54
C GLN A 100 -5.71 6.85 -2.05
N THR A 101 -5.38 6.91 -0.75
CA THR A 101 -4.05 6.53 -0.25
C THR A 101 -3.92 5.03 0.04
N TRP A 102 -4.97 4.24 -0.22
CA TRP A 102 -4.97 2.80 0.05
C TRP A 102 -3.80 2.06 -0.62
N PHE A 103 -3.48 2.42 -1.87
CA PHE A 103 -2.40 1.79 -2.63
C PHE A 103 -1.01 2.08 -2.04
N LEU A 104 -0.83 3.22 -1.34
CA LEU A 104 0.44 3.50 -0.64
C LEU A 104 0.66 2.52 0.50
N GLY A 105 -0.40 2.07 1.17
CA GLY A 105 -0.31 1.03 2.19
C GLY A 105 0.21 -0.30 1.62
N VAL A 106 -0.31 -0.66 0.45
CA VAL A 106 0.12 -1.86 -0.27
C VAL A 106 1.56 -1.72 -0.78
N ASP A 107 1.97 -0.56 -1.30
CA ASP A 107 3.35 -0.29 -1.73
C ASP A 107 4.35 -0.48 -0.58
N MET A 108 4.06 0.07 0.60
CA MET A 108 4.95 -0.07 1.76
C MET A 108 5.09 -1.53 2.19
N PHE A 109 4.01 -2.30 2.17
CA PHE A 109 4.06 -3.73 2.49
C PHE A 109 5.00 -4.49 1.53
N TRP A 110 4.81 -4.33 0.22
CA TRP A 110 5.68 -4.98 -0.78
C TRP A 110 7.12 -4.48 -0.71
N TYR A 111 7.33 -3.22 -0.36
CA TYR A 111 8.65 -2.66 -0.16
C TYR A 111 9.41 -3.34 0.99
N TYR A 112 8.73 -3.69 2.09
CA TYR A 112 9.34 -4.47 3.17
C TYR A 112 9.70 -5.91 2.76
N PHE A 113 8.93 -6.52 1.86
CA PHE A 113 9.20 -7.86 1.34
C PHE A 113 10.27 -7.89 0.24
N ALA A 114 10.43 -6.80 -0.51
CA ALA A 114 11.41 -6.68 -1.60
C ALA A 114 12.85 -7.12 -1.24
N PRO A 115 13.49 -6.70 -0.13
CA PRO A 115 14.86 -7.09 0.18
C PRO A 115 14.98 -8.58 0.48
N PHE A 116 13.95 -9.19 1.09
CA PHE A 116 13.94 -10.62 1.39
C PHE A 116 13.93 -11.43 0.08
N LEU A 117 13.08 -11.02 -0.86
CA LEU A 117 13.03 -11.60 -2.20
C LEU A 117 14.36 -11.41 -2.96
N LEU A 118 14.90 -10.19 -2.95
CA LEU A 118 16.14 -9.84 -3.66
C LEU A 118 17.37 -10.55 -3.07
N LEU A 119 17.45 -10.70 -1.74
CA LEU A 119 18.50 -11.48 -1.09
C LEU A 119 18.40 -12.97 -1.43
N ALA A 120 17.19 -13.53 -1.52
CA ALA A 120 16.99 -14.92 -1.93
C ALA A 120 17.48 -15.15 -3.36
N ILE A 121 17.11 -14.26 -4.29
CA ILE A 121 17.55 -14.30 -5.70
C ILE A 121 19.06 -14.12 -5.80
N SER A 122 19.64 -13.16 -5.06
CA SER A 122 21.07 -12.85 -5.11
C SER A 122 21.96 -13.98 -4.60
N LYS A 123 21.47 -14.81 -3.66
CA LYS A 123 22.22 -15.97 -3.17
C LYS A 123 22.11 -17.15 -4.12
N ASN A 124 20.88 -17.49 -4.52
CA ASN A 124 20.61 -18.61 -5.42
C ASN A 124 19.39 -18.29 -6.31
N PRO A 125 19.53 -18.27 -7.65
CA PRO A 125 18.42 -17.95 -8.54
C PRO A 125 17.25 -18.93 -8.37
N LEU A 126 17.54 -20.22 -8.15
CA LEU A 126 16.52 -21.26 -7.93
C LEU A 126 15.66 -21.00 -6.69
N SER A 127 16.27 -20.58 -5.58
CA SER A 127 15.55 -20.25 -4.34
C SER A 127 14.67 -19.01 -4.53
N GLY A 128 15.14 -18.03 -5.29
CA GLY A 128 14.36 -16.86 -5.66
C GLY A 128 13.12 -17.21 -6.49
N TYR A 129 13.27 -18.04 -7.53
CA TYR A 129 12.14 -18.50 -8.33
C TYR A 129 11.13 -19.30 -7.51
N LEU A 130 11.59 -20.19 -6.62
CA LEU A 130 10.71 -20.94 -5.73
C LEU A 130 9.92 -20.02 -4.78
N LEU A 131 10.57 -18.98 -4.24
CA LEU A 131 9.89 -17.98 -3.41
C LEU A 131 8.85 -17.19 -4.20
N LEU A 132 9.14 -16.80 -5.45
CA LEU A 132 8.19 -16.11 -6.32
C LEU A 132 6.96 -16.97 -6.62
N PHE A 133 7.17 -18.23 -6.99
CA PHE A 133 6.08 -19.17 -7.29
C PHE A 133 5.19 -19.41 -6.07
N THR A 134 5.78 -19.57 -4.89
CA THR A 134 5.02 -19.77 -3.65
C THR A 134 4.20 -18.54 -3.28
N ILE A 135 4.77 -17.33 -3.38
CA ILE A 135 4.03 -16.08 -3.13
C ILE A 135 2.89 -15.94 -4.15
N TYR A 136 3.16 -16.12 -5.44
CA TYR A 136 2.14 -16.01 -6.49
C TYR A 136 1.00 -17.00 -6.28
N SER A 137 1.32 -18.28 -6.02
CA SER A 137 0.32 -19.31 -5.75
C SER A 137 -0.48 -19.05 -4.46
N CYS A 138 0.17 -18.51 -3.42
CA CYS A 138 -0.53 -18.16 -2.18
C CYS A 138 -1.51 -17.00 -2.42
N CYS A 139 -1.10 -15.97 -3.16
CA CYS A 139 -1.97 -14.85 -3.52
C CYS A 139 -3.18 -15.30 -4.35
N THR A 140 -3.00 -16.15 -5.36
CA THR A 140 -4.11 -16.63 -6.18
C THR A 140 -5.06 -17.52 -5.38
N ALA A 141 -4.53 -18.43 -4.54
CA ALA A 141 -5.33 -19.27 -3.67
C ALA A 141 -6.13 -18.44 -2.65
N PHE A 142 -5.54 -17.39 -2.08
CA PHE A 142 -6.23 -16.49 -1.16
C PHE A 142 -7.36 -15.71 -1.85
N ASN A 143 -7.12 -15.16 -3.03
CA ASN A 143 -8.16 -14.49 -3.81
C ASN A 143 -9.29 -15.45 -4.19
N PHE A 144 -8.95 -16.69 -4.57
CA PHE A 144 -9.93 -17.72 -4.85
C PHE A 144 -10.76 -18.09 -3.61
N TYR A 145 -10.12 -18.22 -2.45
CA TYR A 145 -10.79 -18.48 -1.18
C TYR A 145 -11.80 -17.38 -0.82
N ILE A 146 -11.39 -16.11 -0.95
CA ILE A 146 -12.30 -14.97 -0.74
C ILE A 146 -13.45 -14.99 -1.76
N ALA A 147 -13.17 -15.29 -3.03
CA ALA A 147 -14.20 -15.36 -4.06
C ALA A 147 -15.22 -16.48 -3.78
N TRP A 148 -14.75 -17.60 -3.24
CA TRP A 148 -15.58 -18.75 -2.87
C TRP A 148 -16.49 -18.45 -1.68
N ASP A 149 -15.94 -17.90 -0.58
CA ASP A 149 -16.72 -17.58 0.62
C ASP A 149 -17.83 -16.56 0.34
N HIS A 150 -17.51 -15.53 -0.44
CA HIS A 150 -18.45 -14.46 -0.77
C HIS A 150 -19.42 -14.77 -1.92
N HIS A 151 -19.49 -16.02 -2.42
CA HIS A 151 -20.38 -16.43 -3.52
C HIS A 151 -20.41 -15.41 -4.67
N PHE A 152 -19.23 -14.98 -5.14
CA PHE A 152 -19.13 -13.90 -6.13
C PHE A 152 -19.80 -14.27 -7.46
N ASN A 153 -21.02 -13.77 -7.65
CA ASN A 153 -21.83 -13.98 -8.84
C ASN A 153 -21.46 -12.94 -9.92
N GLY A 154 -20.19 -12.89 -10.34
CA GLY A 154 -19.71 -12.16 -11.53
C GLY A 154 -19.98 -10.64 -11.62
N GLN A 155 -20.58 -10.00 -10.62
CA GLN A 155 -20.87 -8.56 -10.62
C GLN A 155 -19.74 -7.84 -9.90
N MET A 156 -19.02 -6.99 -10.64
CA MET A 156 -18.09 -6.03 -10.04
C MET A 156 -18.90 -5.15 -9.08
N PRO A 157 -18.47 -4.99 -7.81
CA PRO A 157 -19.07 -4.01 -6.92
C PRO A 157 -18.73 -2.63 -7.47
N VAL A 158 -19.59 -2.13 -8.36
CA VAL A 158 -19.71 -0.70 -8.61
C VAL A 158 -20.35 -0.10 -7.36
N SER A 159 -19.61 0.85 -6.79
CA SER A 159 -19.99 1.80 -5.73
C SER A 159 -21.49 2.01 -5.54
#